data_AF-A0A356KZE6-F1
#
_entry.id   AF-A0A356KZE6-F1
#
_cell.length_a   1.000
_cell.length_b   1.000
_cell.length_c   1.000
_cell.angle_alpha   90.00
_cell.angle_beta   90.00
_cell.angle_gamma   90.00
#
_symmetry.space_group_name_H-M   'P 1'
#
loop_
_entity.id
_entity.type
_entity.pdbx_description
1 polymer ?
#
loop_
_entity_poly.entity_id
_entity_poly.type
_entity_poly.pdbx_seq_one_letter_code
_entity_poly.pdbx_strand_id
1 'polypeptide(L)'
;MTTMSSRHKALIVDDQRGIMEILGAILSSLDHDYDYARTQREARELLKANRYCYILLDLEFPADDGVTARIQTGFNCLAEIRQRFHRDDLPVIVMTAHEKGTEYPIRALQLGANDFAQKDFEEDLEPLDVKIRRVLAQACDVTGDCRRKPSRRARGSGEGAEAGHTFHFHGESRRRRYRMEINGSPCWVCLSTFTILWKLASAASQSHGGWVEGRELNSGNYHNAIARMKKDLEQVAHLDGRFVENDGQGRFRVNLPTGTFSFDAQAMRVHHPRLVERYPHCQGKATVGAGR
;
A
#
# COMPACT_ATOMS: atom_id res chain seq x y z
N MET A 1 -10.03 27.08 15.27
CA MET A 1 -8.78 26.88 14.50
C MET A 1 -9.02 25.74 13.54
N THR A 2 -9.31 26.06 12.29
CA THR A 2 -9.71 25.12 11.24
C THR A 2 -8.53 24.21 10.90
N THR A 3 -8.68 22.91 11.13
CA THR A 3 -7.70 21.91 10.70
C THR A 3 -7.65 21.91 9.17
N MET A 4 -6.54 22.35 8.57
CA MET A 4 -6.30 22.19 7.14
C MET A 4 -6.29 20.69 6.80
N SER A 5 -7.40 20.21 6.22
CA SER A 5 -7.48 18.90 5.58
C SER A 5 -6.55 18.92 4.38
N SER A 6 -5.60 17.99 4.30
CA SER A 6 -4.80 17.82 3.08
C SER A 6 -5.72 17.32 1.96
N ARG A 7 -5.87 18.10 0.88
CA ARG A 7 -6.59 17.66 -0.32
C ARG A 7 -5.96 16.39 -0.89
N HIS A 8 -6.77 15.46 -1.40
CA HIS A 8 -6.24 14.32 -2.14
C HIS A 8 -5.60 14.81 -3.44
N LYS A 9 -4.46 14.20 -3.81
CA LYS A 9 -3.78 14.48 -5.08
C LYS A 9 -3.87 13.28 -6.03
N ALA A 10 -4.33 13.49 -7.25
CA ALA A 10 -4.40 12.47 -8.31
C ALA A 10 -3.24 12.59 -9.30
N LEU A 11 -2.90 11.49 -9.97
CA LEU A 11 -2.18 11.52 -11.23
C LEU A 11 -3.12 11.11 -12.35
N ILE A 12 -3.28 11.96 -13.35
CA ILE A 12 -4.02 11.65 -14.57
C ILE A 12 -3.02 11.30 -15.67
N VAL A 13 -3.20 10.15 -16.31
CA VAL A 13 -2.40 9.71 -17.46
C VAL A 13 -3.34 9.44 -18.62
N ASP A 14 -3.29 10.30 -19.62
CA ASP A 14 -4.09 10.28 -20.85
C ASP A 14 -3.28 11.07 -21.89
N ASP A 15 -3.53 11.06 -23.19
CA ASP A 15 -2.87 12.00 -24.14
C ASP A 15 -3.84 13.02 -24.75
N GLN A 16 -5.13 12.87 -24.48
CA GLN A 16 -6.20 13.65 -25.09
C GLN A 16 -6.56 14.88 -24.27
N ARG A 17 -6.30 16.08 -24.80
CA ARG A 17 -6.59 17.38 -24.13
C ARG A 17 -8.02 17.50 -23.63
N GLY A 18 -9.01 17.09 -24.43
CA GLY A 18 -10.42 17.18 -24.05
C GLY A 18 -10.75 16.37 -22.79
N ILE A 19 -10.15 15.18 -22.65
CA ILE A 19 -10.34 14.35 -21.45
C ILE A 19 -9.69 15.00 -20.22
N MET A 20 -8.53 15.64 -20.38
CA MET A 20 -7.85 16.34 -19.27
C MET A 20 -8.74 17.43 -18.66
N GLU A 21 -9.42 18.21 -19.50
CA GLU A 21 -10.27 19.33 -19.06
C GLU A 21 -11.48 18.81 -18.28
N ILE A 22 -12.13 17.77 -18.80
CA ILE A 22 -13.28 17.12 -18.15
C ILE A 22 -12.87 16.51 -16.80
N LEU A 23 -11.79 15.71 -16.79
CA LEU A 23 -11.29 15.11 -15.55
C LEU A 23 -10.85 16.17 -14.54
N GLY A 24 -10.18 17.23 -15.00
CA GLY A 24 -9.79 18.36 -14.14
C GLY A 24 -10.99 19.04 -13.48
N ALA A 25 -12.10 19.21 -14.19
CA ALA A 25 -13.35 19.75 -13.64
C ALA A 25 -13.98 18.81 -12.61
N ILE A 26 -14.05 17.50 -12.91
CA ILE A 26 -14.55 16.47 -11.97
C ILE A 26 -13.72 16.49 -10.69
N LEU A 27 -12.39 16.44 -10.80
CA LEU A 27 -11.49 16.43 -9.64
C LEU A 27 -11.55 17.73 -8.83
N SER A 28 -11.69 18.87 -9.50
CA SER A 28 -11.87 20.16 -8.82
C SER A 28 -13.16 20.20 -8.01
N SER A 29 -14.25 19.62 -8.52
CA SER A 29 -15.52 19.53 -7.78
C SER A 29 -15.44 18.59 -6.56
N LEU A 30 -14.49 17.65 -6.58
CA LEU A 30 -14.16 16.78 -5.45
C LEU A 30 -13.19 17.40 -4.45
N ASP A 31 -12.76 18.65 -4.64
CA ASP A 31 -11.72 19.29 -3.83
C ASP A 31 -10.38 18.52 -3.91
N HIS A 32 -10.07 17.92 -5.06
CA HIS A 32 -8.82 17.17 -5.29
C HIS A 32 -7.84 17.98 -6.14
N ASP A 33 -6.56 17.93 -5.78
CA ASP A 33 -5.47 18.42 -6.62
C ASP A 33 -5.07 17.32 -7.63
N TYR A 34 -4.41 17.69 -8.73
CA TYR A 34 -3.96 16.71 -9.71
C TYR A 34 -2.71 17.16 -10.46
N ASP A 35 -1.87 16.20 -10.86
CA ASP A 35 -0.88 16.37 -11.91
C ASP A 35 -1.28 15.54 -13.13
N TYR A 36 -0.70 15.88 -14.27
CA TYR A 36 -1.05 15.30 -15.55
C TYR A 36 0.18 14.85 -16.34
N ALA A 37 0.08 13.67 -16.98
CA ALA A 37 1.09 13.11 -17.88
C ALA A 37 0.45 12.66 -19.20
N ARG A 38 1.11 13.00 -20.31
CA ARG A 38 0.75 12.62 -21.69
C ARG A 38 1.41 11.34 -22.16
N THR A 39 2.50 10.97 -21.51
CA THR A 39 3.34 9.86 -21.95
C THR A 39 3.72 8.97 -20.78
N GLN A 40 4.12 7.73 -21.08
CA GLN A 40 4.57 6.80 -20.04
C GLN A 40 5.83 7.33 -19.36
N ARG A 41 6.71 8.00 -20.10
CA ARG A 41 7.90 8.66 -19.54
C ARG A 41 7.52 9.75 -18.53
N GLU A 42 6.64 10.68 -18.91
CA GLU A 42 6.16 11.75 -18.01
C GLU A 42 5.51 11.16 -16.74
N ALA A 43 4.66 10.14 -16.89
CA ALA A 43 4.03 9.47 -15.76
C ALA A 43 5.07 8.85 -14.78
N ARG A 44 6.14 8.25 -15.31
CA ARG A 44 7.24 7.72 -14.49
C ARG A 44 7.99 8.82 -13.74
N GLU A 45 8.24 9.96 -14.38
CA GLU A 45 8.93 11.10 -13.78
C GLU A 45 8.10 11.69 -12.63
N LEU A 46 6.80 11.90 -12.86
CA LEU A 46 5.86 12.36 -11.84
C LEU A 46 5.74 11.39 -10.66
N LEU A 47 5.64 10.07 -10.92
CA LEU A 47 5.61 9.05 -9.86
C LEU A 47 6.91 8.94 -9.06
N LYS A 48 8.04 9.46 -9.57
CA LYS A 48 9.29 9.56 -8.82
C LYS A 48 9.35 10.83 -7.97
N ALA A 49 8.82 11.94 -8.48
CA ALA A 49 8.91 13.25 -7.85
C ALA A 49 7.83 13.48 -6.78
N ASN A 50 6.65 12.90 -6.97
CA ASN A 50 5.46 13.22 -6.21
C ASN A 50 4.82 11.98 -5.55
N ARG A 51 3.87 12.23 -4.64
CA ARG A 51 2.99 11.21 -4.07
C ARG A 51 1.55 11.50 -4.49
N TYR A 52 0.84 10.44 -4.83
CA TYR A 52 -0.56 10.48 -5.25
C TYR A 52 -1.40 9.57 -4.37
N CYS A 53 -2.69 9.88 -4.30
CA CYS A 53 -3.70 9.11 -3.57
C CYS A 53 -4.36 8.07 -4.46
N TYR A 54 -4.41 8.34 -5.77
CA TYR A 54 -4.94 7.46 -6.80
C TYR A 54 -4.40 7.89 -8.17
N ILE A 55 -4.54 7.01 -9.16
CA ILE A 55 -4.19 7.27 -10.55
C ILE A 55 -5.42 7.02 -11.42
N LEU A 56 -5.69 7.93 -12.34
CA LEU A 56 -6.58 7.71 -13.47
C LEU A 56 -5.70 7.41 -14.69
N LEU A 57 -5.77 6.19 -15.22
CA LEU A 57 -4.85 5.69 -16.23
C LEU A 57 -5.60 5.29 -17.49
N ASP A 58 -5.39 6.01 -18.57
CA ASP A 58 -5.79 5.58 -19.90
C ASP A 58 -5.00 4.34 -20.35
N LEU A 59 -5.64 3.46 -21.12
CA LEU A 59 -4.93 2.33 -21.73
C LEU A 59 -4.16 2.74 -22.98
N GLU A 60 -4.71 3.65 -23.78
CA GLU A 60 -4.16 3.98 -25.10
C GLU A 60 -3.52 5.36 -25.12
N PHE A 61 -2.25 5.40 -24.75
CA PHE A 61 -1.45 6.62 -24.79
C PHE A 61 -0.01 6.29 -25.24
N PRO A 62 0.79 7.28 -25.65
CA PRO A 62 2.12 7.04 -26.18
C PRO A 62 3.16 6.79 -25.07
N ALA A 63 4.19 6.01 -25.41
CA ALA A 63 5.28 5.75 -24.46
C ALA A 63 6.13 7.00 -24.19
N ASP A 64 6.32 7.83 -25.21
CA ASP A 64 7.08 9.08 -25.20
C ASP A 64 6.50 10.09 -26.20
N ASP A 65 6.95 11.33 -26.15
CA ASP A 65 6.54 12.39 -27.07
C ASP A 65 6.89 12.02 -28.52
N GLY A 66 5.89 12.11 -29.41
CA GLY A 66 6.04 11.74 -30.82
C GLY A 66 5.97 10.24 -31.12
N VAL A 67 5.81 9.39 -30.10
CA VAL A 67 5.50 7.96 -30.28
C VAL A 67 3.99 7.80 -30.49
N THR A 68 3.58 6.83 -31.31
CA THR A 68 2.15 6.53 -31.50
C THR A 68 1.55 5.92 -30.22
N ALA A 69 0.34 6.35 -29.85
CA ALA A 69 -0.42 5.77 -28.76
C ALA A 69 -0.72 4.28 -29.00
N ARG A 70 -0.63 3.46 -27.95
CA ARG A 70 -0.92 2.02 -28.01
C ARG A 70 -1.52 1.55 -26.68
N ILE A 71 -2.54 0.70 -26.75
CA ILE A 71 -3.15 0.03 -25.57
C ILE A 71 -2.10 -0.70 -24.71
N GLN A 72 -1.08 -1.28 -25.34
CA GLN A 72 -0.04 -2.01 -24.62
C GLN A 72 0.79 -1.08 -23.71
N THR A 73 0.90 0.21 -24.02
CA THR A 73 1.57 1.20 -23.18
C THR A 73 0.88 1.31 -21.83
N GLY A 74 -0.45 1.38 -21.78
CA GLY A 74 -1.18 1.47 -20.52
C GLY A 74 -1.08 0.21 -19.68
N PHE A 75 -1.15 -0.98 -20.29
CA PHE A 75 -0.88 -2.23 -19.54
C PHE A 75 0.54 -2.28 -18.97
N ASN A 76 1.54 -1.82 -19.74
CA ASN A 76 2.92 -1.75 -19.27
C ASN A 76 3.06 -0.74 -18.11
N CYS A 77 2.41 0.42 -18.21
CA CYS A 77 2.40 1.43 -17.16
C CYS A 77 1.75 0.90 -15.87
N LEU A 78 0.59 0.25 -15.97
CA LEU A 78 -0.08 -0.39 -14.83
C LEU A 78 0.82 -1.44 -14.17
N ALA A 79 1.46 -2.30 -14.96
CA ALA A 79 2.38 -3.32 -14.45
C ALA A 79 3.57 -2.69 -13.70
N GLU A 80 4.17 -1.62 -14.24
CA GLU A 80 5.27 -0.88 -13.59
C GLU A 80 4.82 -0.20 -12.29
N ILE A 81 3.63 0.40 -12.28
CA ILE A 81 3.02 0.95 -11.06
C ILE A 81 2.87 -0.15 -10.01
N ARG A 82 2.37 -1.33 -10.40
CA ARG A 82 2.14 -2.45 -9.48
C ARG A 82 3.41 -3.14 -9.00
N GLN A 83 4.50 -3.05 -9.75
CA GLN A 83 5.83 -3.43 -9.26
C GLN A 83 6.32 -2.51 -8.12
N ARG A 84 5.88 -1.24 -8.10
CA ARG A 84 6.32 -0.24 -7.10
C ARG A 84 5.34 -0.01 -5.95
N PHE A 85 4.04 -0.13 -6.19
CA PHE A 85 2.97 0.26 -5.27
C PHE A 85 1.89 -0.81 -5.19
N HIS A 86 1.48 -1.16 -3.96
CA HIS A 86 0.35 -2.07 -3.75
C HIS A 86 -0.96 -1.42 -4.23
N ARG A 87 -1.92 -2.23 -4.68
CA ARG A 87 -3.24 -1.72 -5.12
C ARG A 87 -4.00 -0.99 -4.01
N ASP A 88 -3.74 -1.36 -2.75
CA ASP A 88 -4.33 -0.67 -1.61
C ASP A 88 -3.57 0.61 -1.25
N ASP A 89 -2.27 0.74 -1.58
CA ASP A 89 -1.54 1.98 -1.27
C ASP A 89 -1.72 3.03 -2.38
N LEU A 90 -1.81 2.60 -3.64
CA LEU A 90 -1.99 3.49 -4.78
C LEU A 90 -3.05 2.89 -5.72
N PRO A 91 -4.34 3.16 -5.46
CA PRO A 91 -5.40 2.68 -6.31
C PRO A 91 -5.25 3.25 -7.72
N VAL A 92 -5.49 2.39 -8.72
CA VAL A 92 -5.49 2.78 -10.14
C VAL A 92 -6.87 2.49 -10.71
N ILE A 93 -7.53 3.51 -11.23
CA ILE A 93 -8.74 3.38 -12.05
C ILE A 93 -8.29 3.45 -13.50
N VAL A 94 -8.56 2.39 -14.25
CA VAL A 94 -8.26 2.36 -15.68
C VAL A 94 -9.40 3.00 -16.47
N MET A 95 -9.06 3.85 -17.44
CA MET A 95 -9.99 4.51 -18.34
C MET A 95 -9.82 3.97 -19.76
N THR A 96 -10.90 3.83 -20.52
CA THR A 96 -10.84 3.50 -21.95
C THR A 96 -12.05 4.07 -22.70
N ALA A 97 -11.85 4.38 -23.99
CA ALA A 97 -12.92 4.71 -24.94
C ALA A 97 -13.41 3.48 -25.74
N HIS A 98 -12.77 2.32 -25.59
CA HIS A 98 -13.06 1.16 -26.43
C HIS A 98 -14.23 0.33 -25.88
N GLU A 99 -15.38 0.36 -26.57
CA GLU A 99 -16.54 -0.53 -26.37
C GLU A 99 -16.29 -1.99 -26.82
N LYS A 100 -15.14 -2.26 -27.48
CA LYS A 100 -14.88 -3.56 -28.12
C LYS A 100 -14.42 -4.62 -27.12
N GLY A 101 -15.35 -5.03 -26.26
CA GLY A 101 -15.29 -6.27 -25.50
C GLY A 101 -14.81 -6.14 -24.05
N THR A 102 -15.34 -7.02 -23.21
CA THR A 102 -15.03 -7.13 -21.77
C THR A 102 -13.59 -7.54 -21.45
N GLU A 103 -12.76 -7.81 -22.46
CA GLU A 103 -11.41 -8.37 -22.27
C GLU A 103 -10.43 -7.37 -21.61
N TYR A 104 -10.39 -6.12 -22.06
CA TYR A 104 -9.44 -5.13 -21.51
C TYR A 104 -9.73 -4.75 -20.05
N PRO A 105 -10.99 -4.50 -19.64
CA PRO A 105 -11.32 -4.29 -18.23
C PRO A 105 -10.92 -5.48 -17.36
N ILE A 106 -11.24 -6.71 -17.79
CA ILE A 106 -10.87 -7.94 -17.06
C ILE A 106 -9.35 -8.05 -16.92
N ARG A 107 -8.60 -7.85 -18.01
CA ARG A 107 -7.14 -7.90 -18.01
C ARG A 107 -6.53 -6.83 -17.10
N ALA A 108 -7.06 -5.62 -17.11
CA ALA A 108 -6.61 -4.54 -16.22
C ALA A 108 -6.81 -4.89 -14.74
N LEU A 109 -7.97 -5.44 -14.38
CA LEU A 109 -8.26 -5.88 -13.02
C LEU A 109 -7.33 -7.03 -12.59
N GLN A 110 -7.05 -7.99 -13.46
CA GLN A 110 -6.10 -9.07 -13.21
C GLN A 110 -4.67 -8.57 -13.02
N LEU A 111 -4.27 -7.52 -13.74
CA LEU A 111 -2.97 -6.83 -13.57
C LEU A 111 -2.91 -5.96 -12.32
N GLY A 112 -4.03 -5.82 -11.59
CA GLY A 112 -4.09 -5.15 -10.29
C GLY A 112 -4.75 -3.78 -10.32
N ALA A 113 -5.42 -3.36 -11.39
CA ALA A 113 -6.28 -2.19 -11.34
C ALA A 113 -7.33 -2.35 -10.22
N ASN A 114 -7.71 -1.24 -9.61
CA ASN A 114 -8.72 -1.23 -8.55
C ASN A 114 -10.12 -1.17 -9.11
N ASP A 115 -10.26 -0.45 -10.22
CA ASP A 115 -11.53 -0.20 -10.87
C ASP A 115 -11.32 0.17 -12.33
N PHE A 116 -12.43 0.33 -13.04
CA PHE A 116 -12.48 0.70 -14.43
C PHE A 116 -13.60 1.71 -14.70
N ALA A 117 -13.34 2.66 -15.58
CA ALA A 117 -14.30 3.67 -16.03
C ALA A 117 -14.29 3.78 -17.56
N GLN A 118 -15.46 3.96 -18.16
CA GLN A 118 -15.54 4.34 -19.56
C GLN A 118 -15.31 5.86 -19.69
N LYS A 119 -14.63 6.28 -20.75
CA LYS A 119 -14.37 7.70 -21.03
C LYS A 119 -15.64 8.46 -21.44
N ASP A 120 -16.71 7.76 -21.81
CA ASP A 120 -18.03 8.35 -22.05
C ASP A 120 -18.69 8.67 -20.69
N PHE A 121 -18.18 9.70 -20.02
CA PHE A 121 -18.53 10.06 -18.64
C PHE A 121 -20.03 10.37 -18.42
N GLU A 122 -20.81 10.48 -19.49
CA GLU A 122 -22.27 10.68 -19.48
C GLU A 122 -23.07 9.35 -19.58
N GLU A 123 -22.48 8.27 -20.09
CA GLU A 123 -23.15 6.99 -20.37
C GLU A 123 -22.71 5.83 -19.44
N ASP A 124 -21.72 6.04 -18.56
CA ASP A 124 -21.33 5.03 -17.57
C ASP A 124 -22.44 4.83 -16.52
N LEU A 125 -22.74 3.57 -16.19
CA LEU A 125 -23.76 3.20 -15.20
C LEU A 125 -23.44 3.73 -13.80
N GLU A 126 -22.16 4.03 -13.53
CA GLU A 126 -21.70 4.63 -12.28
C GLU A 126 -20.75 5.80 -12.56
N PRO A 127 -21.04 7.02 -12.06
CA PRO A 127 -20.18 8.18 -12.24
C PRO A 127 -18.75 7.98 -11.72
N LEU A 128 -17.77 8.59 -12.41
CA LEU A 128 -16.35 8.48 -12.06
C LEU A 128 -16.05 8.95 -10.63
N ASP A 129 -16.74 9.98 -10.13
CA ASP A 129 -16.55 10.51 -8.79
C ASP A 129 -16.93 9.49 -7.70
N VAL A 130 -17.97 8.69 -7.94
CA VAL A 130 -18.38 7.57 -7.08
C VAL A 130 -17.29 6.49 -7.07
N LYS A 131 -16.75 6.11 -8.24
CA LYS A 131 -15.64 5.16 -8.34
C LYS A 131 -14.40 5.66 -7.60
N ILE A 132 -14.05 6.94 -7.76
CA ILE A 132 -12.94 7.59 -7.03
C ILE A 132 -13.16 7.52 -5.52
N ARG A 133 -14.34 7.91 -5.03
CA ARG A 133 -14.67 7.83 -3.60
C ARG A 133 -14.59 6.38 -3.10
N ARG A 134 -15.05 5.40 -3.87
CA ARG A 134 -14.97 3.96 -3.54
C ARG A 134 -13.54 3.47 -3.43
N VAL A 135 -12.69 3.71 -4.44
CA VAL A 135 -11.29 3.24 -4.39
C VAL A 135 -10.51 3.96 -3.29
N LEU A 136 -10.77 5.26 -3.07
CA LEU A 136 -10.22 6.01 -1.94
C LEU A 136 -10.80 5.52 -0.61
N ALA A 137 -12.01 4.97 -0.56
CA ALA A 137 -12.58 4.34 0.63
C ALA A 137 -11.92 2.98 0.95
N GLN A 138 -11.34 2.31 -0.05
CA GLN A 138 -10.74 0.99 0.07
C GLN A 138 -9.21 1.02 0.20
N ALA A 139 -8.54 2.02 -0.36
CA ALA A 139 -7.08 2.16 -0.37
C ALA A 139 -6.52 2.56 1.00
N CYS A 140 -5.50 1.90 1.54
CA CYS A 140 -4.74 2.37 2.71
C CYS A 140 -4.32 3.84 2.53
N ASP A 141 -4.75 4.72 3.44
CA ASP A 141 -4.58 6.17 3.40
C ASP A 141 -3.09 6.52 3.25
N VAL A 142 -2.73 6.97 2.04
CA VAL A 142 -1.42 7.60 1.81
C VAL A 142 -1.47 9.09 2.19
N THR A 143 -2.62 9.60 2.59
CA THR A 143 -2.83 10.99 2.97
C THR A 143 -3.11 11.18 4.46
N GLY A 144 -2.01 11.29 5.21
CA GLY A 144 -1.97 12.20 6.34
C GLY A 144 -1.66 11.56 7.69
N ASP A 145 -0.40 11.19 7.91
CA ASP A 145 0.43 11.86 8.93
C ASP A 145 1.92 11.57 8.67
N CYS A 146 2.51 12.28 7.70
CA CYS A 146 3.94 12.59 7.74
C CYS A 146 4.10 14.02 8.26
N ARG A 147 3.57 14.33 9.45
CA ARG A 147 4.08 15.49 10.20
C ARG A 147 5.57 15.27 10.40
N ARG A 148 6.35 16.13 9.74
CA ARG A 148 7.60 16.72 10.23
C ARG A 148 8.50 15.74 11.01
N LYS A 149 9.58 15.26 10.38
CA LYS A 149 10.78 14.90 11.16
C LYS A 149 11.21 16.15 11.95
N PRO A 150 11.30 16.14 13.29
CA PRO A 150 12.08 17.15 13.98
C PRO A 150 13.54 16.85 13.67
N SER A 151 14.18 17.76 12.95
CA SER A 151 15.62 17.87 12.95
C SER A 151 16.10 18.12 14.39
N ARG A 152 16.61 17.10 15.07
CA ARG A 152 17.47 17.30 16.23
C ARG A 152 18.61 16.28 16.28
N ARG A 153 19.80 16.81 15.97
CA ARG A 153 21.12 16.61 16.59
C ARG A 153 21.38 15.29 17.35
N ALA A 154 22.40 14.60 16.85
CA ALA A 154 23.52 13.99 17.59
C ALA A 154 23.37 13.74 19.10
N ARG A 155 23.42 12.46 19.46
CA ARG A 155 24.04 11.83 20.66
C ARG A 155 23.74 10.33 20.54
N GLY A 156 24.64 9.36 20.62
CA GLY A 156 26.08 9.32 20.81
C GLY A 156 26.55 7.89 20.49
N SER A 157 27.86 7.74 20.37
CA SER A 157 28.61 6.47 20.36
C SER A 157 28.22 5.51 21.50
N GLY A 158 28.23 4.21 21.22
CA GLY A 158 28.11 3.12 22.20
C GLY A 158 27.43 1.92 21.54
N GLU A 159 28.18 0.99 20.95
CA GLU A 159 28.68 -0.24 21.58
C GLU A 159 27.78 -1.44 21.24
N GLY A 160 28.41 -2.52 20.80
CA GLY A 160 27.74 -3.73 20.35
C GLY A 160 26.97 -4.40 21.49
N ALA A 161 25.73 -4.79 21.20
CA ALA A 161 25.01 -5.81 21.91
C ALA A 161 24.07 -6.49 20.90
N GLU A 162 24.01 -7.81 20.90
CA GLU A 162 23.03 -8.62 20.19
C GLU A 162 21.62 -8.20 20.62
N ALA A 163 21.03 -7.21 19.94
CA ALA A 163 19.77 -6.61 20.33
C ALA A 163 18.61 -7.47 19.79
N GLY A 164 18.07 -8.34 20.66
CA GLY A 164 16.80 -9.00 20.40
C GLY A 164 15.72 -7.96 20.09
N HIS A 165 15.19 -7.98 18.87
CA HIS A 165 14.11 -7.08 18.48
C HIS A 165 12.83 -7.44 19.22
N THR A 166 11.99 -6.46 19.56
CA THR A 166 10.65 -6.69 20.12
C THR A 166 9.58 -6.03 19.26
N PHE A 167 8.44 -6.69 19.10
CA PHE A 167 7.33 -6.23 18.29
C PHE A 167 6.03 -6.32 19.09
N HIS A 168 5.27 -5.24 19.13
CA HIS A 168 3.96 -5.19 19.76
C HIS A 168 2.90 -4.69 18.78
N PHE A 169 1.82 -5.46 18.60
CA PHE A 169 0.69 -5.09 17.74
C PHE A 169 -0.44 -4.51 18.61
N HIS A 170 -0.64 -3.20 18.53
CA HIS A 170 -1.73 -2.54 19.27
C HIS A 170 -3.11 -2.77 18.65
N GLY A 171 -3.19 -3.19 17.39
CA GLY A 171 -4.47 -3.42 16.68
C GLY A 171 -5.27 -2.15 16.36
N GLU A 172 -4.96 -1.01 16.99
CA GLU A 172 -5.54 0.28 16.64
C GLU A 172 -5.20 0.66 15.20
N SER A 173 -6.21 1.08 14.45
CA SER A 173 -6.02 1.68 13.14
C SER A 173 -6.43 3.14 13.14
N ARG A 174 -5.63 4.00 12.51
CA ARG A 174 -5.96 5.40 12.25
C ARG A 174 -5.61 5.69 10.81
N ARG A 175 -6.57 6.23 10.04
CA ARG A 175 -6.34 6.57 8.62
C ARG A 175 -5.68 5.39 7.89
N ARG A 176 -6.19 4.17 8.11
CA ARG A 176 -5.71 2.90 7.53
C ARG A 176 -4.20 2.61 7.67
N ARG A 177 -3.55 3.25 8.65
CA ARG A 177 -2.28 2.83 9.21
C ARG A 177 -2.56 2.07 10.49
N TYR A 178 -1.73 1.08 10.76
CA TYR A 178 -1.87 0.20 11.90
C TYR A 178 -0.77 0.49 12.89
N ARG A 179 -1.19 0.71 14.13
CA ARG A 179 -0.28 1.04 15.21
C ARG A 179 0.45 -0.23 15.64
N MET A 180 1.76 -0.12 15.65
CA MET A 180 2.67 -1.10 16.21
C MET A 180 3.67 -0.40 17.11
N GLU A 181 4.41 -1.17 17.89
CA GLU A 181 5.57 -0.69 18.61
C GLU A 181 6.72 -1.67 18.33
N ILE A 182 7.88 -1.12 17.98
CA ILE A 182 9.07 -1.88 17.63
C ILE A 182 10.21 -1.39 18.53
N ASN A 183 10.81 -2.29 19.29
CA ASN A 183 11.87 -1.97 20.27
C ASN A 183 11.46 -0.83 21.23
N GLY A 184 10.21 -0.80 21.68
CA GLY A 184 9.68 0.26 22.56
C GLY A 184 9.30 1.56 21.84
N SER A 185 9.52 1.67 20.52
CA SER A 185 9.19 2.87 19.74
C SER A 185 7.87 2.70 18.98
N PRO A 186 6.86 3.56 19.21
CA PRO A 186 5.59 3.45 18.50
C PRO A 186 5.75 3.84 17.03
N CYS A 187 5.17 3.05 16.15
CA CYS A 187 5.22 3.23 14.71
C CYS A 187 3.90 2.92 14.03
N TRP A 188 3.72 3.49 12.84
CA TRP A 188 2.52 3.32 12.00
C TRP A 188 2.90 2.67 10.68
N VAL A 189 2.37 1.48 10.44
CA VAL A 189 2.66 0.69 9.22
C VAL A 189 1.41 0.53 8.35
N CYS A 190 1.57 0.20 7.06
CA CYS A 190 0.42 -0.08 6.20
C CYS A 190 -0.18 -1.47 6.50
N LEU A 191 -1.38 -1.75 5.97
CA LEU A 191 -2.05 -3.05 6.16
C LEU A 191 -1.18 -4.22 5.69
N SER A 192 -0.48 -4.06 4.57
CA SER A 192 0.35 -5.12 3.99
C SER A 192 1.51 -5.49 4.93
N THR A 193 2.30 -4.49 5.35
CA THR A 193 3.37 -4.66 6.34
C THR A 193 2.83 -5.29 7.62
N PHE A 194 1.74 -4.76 8.16
CA PHE A 194 1.10 -5.26 9.38
C PHE A 194 0.66 -6.72 9.25
N THR A 195 -0.01 -7.07 8.14
CA THR A 195 -0.56 -8.40 7.89
C THR A 195 0.53 -9.44 7.65
N ILE A 196 1.57 -9.09 6.89
CA ILE A 196 2.71 -9.99 6.65
C ILE A 196 3.42 -10.28 7.97
N LEU A 197 3.71 -9.24 8.77
CA LEU A 197 4.30 -9.40 10.10
C LEU A 197 3.42 -10.23 11.02
N TRP A 198 2.10 -9.99 11.04
CA TRP A 198 1.15 -10.76 11.85
C TRP A 198 1.17 -12.25 11.49
N LYS A 199 1.11 -12.58 10.19
CA LYS A 199 1.16 -13.97 9.71
C LYS A 199 2.48 -14.66 10.08
N LEU A 200 3.60 -13.98 9.87
CA LEU A 200 4.91 -14.49 10.23
C LEU A 200 5.06 -14.68 11.76
N ALA A 201 4.56 -13.74 12.56
CA ALA A 201 4.54 -13.85 14.02
C ALA A 201 3.67 -15.02 14.50
N SER A 202 2.51 -15.22 13.88
CA SER A 202 1.61 -16.34 14.18
C SER A 202 2.23 -17.68 13.84
N ALA A 203 3.02 -17.77 12.76
CA ALA A 203 3.71 -18.99 12.36
C ALA A 203 4.93 -19.28 13.23
N ALA A 204 5.71 -18.25 13.59
CA ALA A 204 6.85 -18.38 14.50
C ALA A 204 6.42 -18.88 15.90
N SER A 205 5.17 -18.63 16.29
CA SER A 205 4.59 -19.11 17.56
C SER A 205 4.18 -20.59 17.54
N GLN A 206 4.10 -21.22 16.36
CA GLN A 206 3.70 -22.61 16.19
C GLN A 206 4.96 -23.46 15.98
N SER A 207 5.33 -24.24 16.99
CA SER A 207 6.53 -25.08 17.02
C SER A 207 6.55 -26.08 15.86
N HIS A 208 7.14 -25.71 14.71
CA HIS A 208 7.68 -26.54 13.60
C HIS A 208 8.43 -25.60 12.62
N GLY A 209 9.43 -24.87 13.12
CA GLY A 209 10.33 -24.06 12.29
C GLY A 209 9.77 -22.74 11.73
N GLY A 210 8.47 -22.47 11.89
CA GLY A 210 7.85 -21.15 11.64
C GLY A 210 7.78 -20.69 10.17
N TRP A 211 7.92 -21.63 9.23
CA TRP A 211 7.91 -21.33 7.79
C TRP A 211 6.49 -21.10 7.27
N VAL A 212 6.33 -20.04 6.47
CA VAL A 212 5.09 -19.65 5.80
C VAL A 212 5.34 -19.57 4.30
N GLU A 213 4.46 -20.18 3.51
CA GLU A 213 4.48 -20.07 2.05
C GLU A 213 4.26 -18.62 1.61
N GLY A 214 5.08 -18.12 0.68
CA GLY A 214 5.01 -16.74 0.21
C GLY A 214 3.63 -16.32 -0.29
N ARG A 215 2.94 -17.23 -1.01
CA ARG A 215 1.56 -17.03 -1.50
C ARG A 215 0.52 -16.82 -0.38
N GLU A 216 0.80 -17.34 0.82
CA GLU A 216 -0.06 -17.15 1.98
C GLU A 216 0.18 -15.81 2.65
N LEU A 217 1.40 -15.27 2.53
CA LEU A 217 1.75 -13.92 3.00
C LEU A 217 1.08 -12.86 2.13
N ASN A 218 1.13 -13.03 0.80
CA ASN A 218 0.49 -12.15 -0.18
C ASN A 218 0.06 -12.94 -1.43
N SER A 219 -1.17 -12.73 -1.91
CA SER A 219 -1.73 -13.43 -3.08
C SER A 219 -1.12 -13.00 -4.44
N GLY A 220 -0.27 -11.97 -4.45
CA GLY A 220 0.47 -11.50 -5.63
C GLY A 220 1.97 -11.86 -5.58
N ASN A 221 2.84 -10.96 -6.05
CA ASN A 221 4.30 -11.15 -6.00
C ASN A 221 4.82 -10.97 -4.55
N TYR A 222 4.83 -12.08 -3.81
CA TYR A 222 5.23 -12.12 -2.40
C TYR A 222 6.70 -11.74 -2.16
N HIS A 223 7.60 -12.00 -3.11
CA HIS A 223 9.01 -11.58 -3.01
C HIS A 223 9.11 -10.05 -2.92
N ASN A 224 8.39 -9.34 -3.79
CA ASN A 224 8.35 -7.88 -3.77
C ASN A 224 7.67 -7.35 -2.51
N ALA A 225 6.59 -7.99 -2.06
CA ALA A 225 5.88 -7.60 -0.84
C ALA A 225 6.79 -7.69 0.40
N ILE A 226 7.58 -8.75 0.52
CA ILE A 226 8.51 -8.96 1.65
C ILE A 226 9.69 -8.01 1.57
N ALA A 227 10.28 -7.83 0.38
CA ALA A 227 11.36 -6.84 0.19
C ALA A 227 10.87 -5.42 0.55
N ARG A 228 9.63 -5.08 0.20
CA ARG A 228 9.03 -3.79 0.52
C ARG A 228 8.74 -3.63 2.01
N MET A 229 8.19 -4.66 2.66
CA MET A 229 8.00 -4.69 4.11
C MET A 229 9.33 -4.47 4.85
N LYS A 230 10.41 -5.16 4.45
CA LYS A 230 11.75 -4.94 5.03
C LYS A 230 12.19 -3.48 4.92
N LYS A 231 12.01 -2.87 3.74
CA LYS A 231 12.33 -1.45 3.51
C LYS A 231 11.47 -0.49 4.33
N ASP A 232 10.18 -0.78 4.50
CA ASP A 232 9.26 0.02 5.33
C ASP A 232 9.71 0.01 6.80
N LEU A 233 10.07 -1.16 7.33
CA LEU A 233 10.56 -1.32 8.70
C LEU A 233 11.95 -0.71 8.92
N GLU A 234 12.82 -0.76 7.92
CA GLU A 234 14.11 -0.05 7.94
C GLU A 234 13.90 1.47 8.03
N GLN A 235 12.93 2.02 7.29
CA GLN A 235 12.64 3.46 7.30
C GLN A 235 11.95 3.93 8.58
N VAL A 236 11.07 3.10 9.14
CA VAL A 236 10.20 3.47 10.26
C VAL A 236 10.82 3.15 11.61
N ALA A 237 11.59 2.07 11.70
CA ALA A 237 12.14 1.56 12.96
C ALA A 237 13.65 1.27 12.92
N HIS A 238 14.35 1.61 11.84
CA HIS A 238 15.78 1.35 11.65
C HIS A 238 16.14 -0.13 11.85
N LEU A 239 15.21 -1.03 11.51
CA LEU A 239 15.33 -2.45 11.78
C LEU A 239 15.94 -3.15 10.57
N ASP A 240 17.07 -3.84 10.77
CA ASP A 240 17.72 -4.61 9.72
C ASP A 240 16.85 -5.80 9.32
N GLY A 241 16.54 -5.93 8.02
CA GLY A 241 15.65 -6.95 7.47
C GLY A 241 16.14 -8.41 7.59
N ARG A 242 17.25 -8.66 8.31
CA ARG A 242 17.81 -10.00 8.59
C ARG A 242 16.91 -10.88 9.46
N PHE A 243 15.96 -10.28 10.20
CA PHE A 243 15.03 -11.04 11.04
C PHE A 243 14.04 -11.90 10.25
N VAL A 244 13.92 -11.71 8.92
CA VAL A 244 13.10 -12.58 8.04
C VAL A 244 13.99 -13.37 7.11
N GLU A 245 13.96 -14.69 7.27
CA GLU A 245 14.67 -15.66 6.45
C GLU A 245 13.81 -16.15 5.30
N ASN A 246 14.47 -16.54 4.21
CA ASN A 246 13.89 -17.20 3.05
C ASN A 246 14.68 -18.49 2.82
N ASP A 247 13.99 -19.61 2.62
CA ASP A 247 14.63 -20.91 2.37
C ASP A 247 15.10 -21.10 0.91
N GLY A 248 14.82 -20.12 0.04
CA GLY A 248 15.12 -20.18 -1.39
C GLY A 248 14.08 -20.96 -2.21
N GLN A 249 13.10 -21.59 -1.56
CA GLN A 249 11.99 -22.31 -2.20
C GLN A 249 10.67 -21.52 -2.13
N GLY A 250 10.71 -20.28 -1.65
CA GLY A 250 9.56 -19.39 -1.57
C GLY A 250 8.84 -19.41 -0.23
N ARG A 251 9.44 -20.02 0.81
CA ARG A 251 8.94 -19.98 2.17
C ARG A 251 9.74 -18.98 3.00
N PHE A 252 9.07 -18.37 3.96
CA PHE A 252 9.65 -17.34 4.81
C PHE A 252 9.37 -17.62 6.28
N ARG A 253 10.32 -17.30 7.14
CA ARG A 253 10.13 -17.36 8.60
C ARG A 253 10.75 -16.15 9.27
N VAL A 254 10.34 -15.89 10.50
CA VAL A 254 11.04 -14.95 11.35
C VAL A 254 12.07 -15.70 12.19
N ASN A 255 13.32 -15.26 12.15
CA ASN A 255 14.40 -15.75 13.00
C ASN A 255 14.57 -14.81 14.20
N LEU A 256 13.62 -14.87 15.14
CA LEU A 256 13.66 -14.14 16.40
C LEU A 256 13.31 -15.09 17.55
N PRO A 257 13.83 -14.86 18.77
CA PRO A 257 13.50 -15.65 19.94
C PRO A 257 11.98 -15.72 20.21
N THR A 258 11.52 -16.79 20.85
CA THR A 258 10.14 -16.90 21.32
C THR A 258 9.81 -15.77 22.30
N GLY A 259 8.60 -15.23 22.22
CA GLY A 259 8.17 -14.09 23.05
C GLY A 259 8.56 -12.70 22.53
N THR A 260 9.19 -12.62 21.36
CA THR A 260 9.52 -11.35 20.66
C THR A 260 8.28 -10.59 20.20
N PHE A 261 7.22 -11.30 19.82
CA PHE A 261 5.95 -10.71 19.41
C PHE A 261 4.99 -10.65 20.60
N SER A 262 4.24 -9.56 20.71
CA SER A 262 3.16 -9.35 21.67
C SER A 262 2.04 -8.55 21.02
N PHE A 263 0.83 -8.56 21.57
CA PHE A 263 -0.30 -7.87 20.96
C PHE A 263 -1.43 -7.60 21.96
N ASP A 264 -2.25 -6.59 21.66
CA ASP A 264 -3.52 -6.35 22.35
C ASP A 264 -4.63 -7.24 21.73
N ALA A 265 -5.00 -8.29 22.45
CA ALA A 265 -5.99 -9.26 21.98
C ALA A 265 -7.38 -8.65 21.76
N GLN A 266 -7.77 -7.66 22.57
CA GLN A 266 -9.09 -7.04 22.47
C GLN A 266 -9.13 -6.08 21.28
N ALA A 267 -8.13 -5.20 21.16
CA ALA A 267 -8.03 -4.29 20.03
C ALA A 267 -7.89 -5.04 18.71
N MET A 268 -7.11 -6.13 18.67
CA MET A 268 -7.00 -6.98 17.47
C MET A 268 -8.32 -7.65 17.09
N ARG A 269 -9.12 -8.14 18.04
CA ARG A 269 -10.44 -8.72 17.73
C ARG A 269 -11.43 -7.68 17.22
N VAL A 270 -11.38 -6.46 17.76
CA VAL A 270 -12.28 -5.36 17.37
C VAL A 270 -11.93 -4.83 15.99
N HIS A 271 -10.65 -4.53 15.75
CA HIS A 271 -10.22 -3.84 14.54
C HIS A 271 -9.83 -4.80 13.40
N HIS A 272 -9.52 -6.06 13.71
CA HIS A 272 -9.02 -7.06 12.75
C HIS A 272 -9.61 -8.46 12.92
N PRO A 273 -10.95 -8.62 13.04
CA PRO A 273 -11.58 -9.89 13.37
C PRO A 273 -11.19 -11.03 12.42
N ARG A 274 -11.13 -10.76 11.10
CA ARG A 274 -10.76 -11.77 10.08
C ARG A 274 -9.31 -12.25 10.18
N LEU A 275 -8.37 -11.37 10.56
CA LEU A 275 -6.96 -11.76 10.73
C LEU A 275 -6.80 -12.63 11.97
N VAL A 276 -7.51 -12.30 13.05
CA VAL A 276 -7.51 -13.08 14.29
C VAL A 276 -8.20 -14.44 14.08
N GLU A 277 -9.32 -14.49 13.36
CA GLU A 277 -10.04 -15.73 13.07
C GLU A 277 -9.21 -16.70 12.23
N ARG A 278 -8.52 -16.18 11.20
CA ARG A 278 -7.72 -17.00 10.28
C ARG A 278 -6.33 -17.35 10.82
N TYR A 279 -5.79 -16.53 11.71
CA TYR A 279 -4.49 -16.72 12.35
C TYR A 279 -4.62 -16.53 13.87
N PRO A 280 -5.32 -17.46 14.57
CA PRO A 280 -5.67 -17.30 15.99
C PRO A 280 -4.52 -17.59 16.96
N HIS A 281 -3.39 -18.08 16.46
CA HIS A 281 -2.30 -18.66 17.26
C HIS A 281 -1.12 -17.70 17.51
N CYS A 282 -1.30 -16.40 17.36
CA CYS A 282 -0.36 -15.46 17.97
C CYS A 282 -0.41 -15.68 19.49
N GLN A 283 0.55 -16.39 20.07
CA GLN A 283 0.76 -16.46 21.53
C GLN A 283 2.06 -15.74 21.88
N GLY A 284 2.13 -14.47 21.46
CA GLY A 284 2.88 -13.49 22.23
C GLY A 284 2.24 -13.29 23.60
N LYS A 285 3.00 -12.85 24.61
CA LYS A 285 2.40 -12.45 25.90
C LYS A 285 1.27 -11.45 25.60
N ALA A 286 0.03 -11.89 25.74
CA ALA A 286 -1.11 -10.99 25.70
C ALA A 286 -0.97 -10.09 26.94
N THR A 287 -0.56 -8.85 26.73
CA THR A 287 -0.68 -7.84 27.77
C THR A 287 -2.16 -7.60 27.93
N VAL A 288 -2.77 -8.29 28.89
CA VAL A 288 -4.07 -7.88 29.44
C VAL A 288 -3.85 -6.46 29.92
N GLY A 289 -4.50 -5.48 29.27
CA GLY A 289 -4.34 -4.08 29.59
C GLY A 289 -4.46 -3.86 31.09
N ALA A 290 -3.37 -3.45 31.74
CA ALA A 290 -3.42 -2.92 33.08
C ALA A 290 -4.22 -1.63 33.00
N GLY A 291 -5.43 -1.66 33.56
CA GLY A 291 -6.39 -0.57 33.43
C GLY A 291 -5.92 0.75 34.04
N ARG A 292 -6.43 1.84 33.48
CA ARG A 292 -7.40 2.76 34.09
C ARG A 292 -7.79 3.84 33.08
#